data_AF-A0A4Y2J9H7-F1
#
_entry.id   AF-A0A4Y2J9H7-F1
#
_cell.length_a   1.000
_cell.length_b   1.000
_cell.length_c   1.000
_cell.angle_alpha   90.00
_cell.angle_beta   90.00
_cell.angle_gamma   90.00
#
_symmetry.space_group_name_H-M   'P 1'
#
loop_
_entity.id
_entity.type
_entity.pdbx_description
1 polymer ?
#
loop_
_entity_poly.entity_id
_entity_poly.type
_entity_poly.pdbx_seq_one_letter_code
_entity_poly.pdbx_strand_id
1 'polypeptide(L)'
;MFKGARKDDVKQIASELNLEVNEKNTLWDIIELIKNSEPYKESFGSVKEIADLVIEERKRHEQSQVEIEKLKLELEVAKAQAEIKNTSCESESQDSLETLIKSVRTLTVKLPTKQEN
;
A
#
# COMPACT_ATOMS: atom_id res chain seq x y z
N MET A 1 -5.46 31.12 3.60
CA MET A 1 -4.24 30.30 3.50
C MET A 1 -4.40 28.95 4.18
N PHE A 2 -4.71 28.85 5.48
CA PHE A 2 -4.78 27.56 6.20
C PHE A 2 -6.02 26.67 5.93
N LYS A 3 -6.66 26.77 4.76
CA LYS A 3 -7.88 25.98 4.48
C LYS A 3 -7.48 24.52 4.26
N GLY A 4 -8.01 23.61 5.09
CA GLY A 4 -7.65 22.19 5.04
C GLY A 4 -6.35 21.83 5.76
N ALA A 5 -5.76 22.79 6.49
CA ALA A 5 -4.62 22.55 7.37
C ALA A 5 -5.06 21.79 8.63
N ARG A 6 -4.25 20.81 9.04
CA ARG A 6 -4.35 20.13 10.33
C ARG A 6 -3.51 20.83 11.39
N LYS A 7 -3.66 20.44 12.66
CA LYS A 7 -2.87 20.99 13.77
C LYS A 7 -1.37 20.84 13.52
N ASP A 8 -0.95 19.69 13.00
CA ASP A 8 0.46 19.42 12.70
C ASP A 8 0.98 20.26 11.54
N ASP A 9 0.16 20.49 10.51
CA ASP A 9 0.50 21.41 9.41
C ASP A 9 0.78 22.82 9.95
N VAL A 10 -0.10 23.33 10.81
CA VAL A 10 0.04 24.69 11.37
C VAL A 10 1.23 24.77 12.35
N LYS A 11 1.50 23.71 13.12
CA LYS A 11 2.71 23.63 13.95
C LYS A 11 3.99 23.66 13.12
N GLN A 12 4.01 22.90 12.02
CA GLN A 12 5.15 22.87 11.10
C GLN A 12 5.38 24.25 10.48
N ILE A 13 4.31 24.92 10.02
CA ILE A 13 4.40 26.29 9.50
C ILE A 13 4.94 27.23 10.57
N ALA A 14 4.45 27.17 11.81
CA ALA A 14 4.96 28.00 12.90
C ALA A 14 6.47 27.73 13.15
N SER A 15 6.91 26.47 13.11
CA SER A 15 8.31 26.10 13.23
C SER A 15 9.17 26.68 12.10
N GLU A 16 8.68 26.66 10.85
CA GLU A 16 9.39 27.24 9.70
C GLU A 16 9.51 28.76 9.80
N LEU A 17 8.58 29.41 10.49
CA LEU A 17 8.63 30.83 10.82
C LEU A 17 9.44 31.14 12.09
N ASN A 18 10.08 30.15 12.70
CA ASN A 18 10.79 30.24 13.97
C ASN A 18 9.90 30.74 15.14
N LEU A 19 8.63 30.34 15.13
CA LEU A 19 7.68 30.64 16.20
C LEU A 19 7.58 29.45 17.15
N GLU A 20 7.70 29.73 18.44
CA GLU A 20 7.56 28.72 19.49
C GLU A 20 6.07 28.43 19.74
N VAL A 21 5.69 27.16 19.66
CA VAL A 21 4.32 26.70 19.86
C VAL A 21 4.25 25.81 21.08
N ASN A 22 3.34 26.12 22.01
CA ASN A 22 3.08 25.26 23.16
C ASN A 22 2.24 24.06 22.72
N GLU A 23 2.53 22.86 23.23
CA GLU A 23 1.75 21.65 22.93
C GLU A 23 0.26 21.79 23.28
N LYS A 24 -0.04 22.58 24.32
CA LYS A 24 -1.40 22.87 24.78
C LYS A 24 -2.19 23.80 23.85
N ASN A 25 -1.53 24.52 22.94
CA ASN A 25 -2.21 25.43 22.04
C ASN A 25 -3.20 24.68 21.14
N THR A 26 -4.37 25.28 20.94
CA THR A 26 -5.35 24.82 19.96
C THR A 26 -4.91 25.20 18.54
N LEU A 27 -5.52 24.59 17.52
CA LEU A 27 -5.28 24.98 16.12
C LEU A 27 -5.47 26.49 15.91
N TRP A 28 -6.50 27.06 16.52
CA TRP A 28 -6.82 28.49 16.40
C TRP A 28 -5.77 29.37 17.06
N ASP A 29 -5.29 29.00 18.26
CA ASP A 29 -4.26 29.77 18.96
C ASP A 29 -2.96 29.86 18.12
N ILE A 30 -2.58 28.75 17.47
CA ILE A 30 -1.37 28.71 16.63
C ILE A 30 -1.58 29.55 15.36
N ILE A 31 -2.77 29.48 14.75
CA ILE A 31 -3.11 30.33 13.59
C ILE A 31 -3.04 31.80 13.97
N GLU A 32 -3.55 32.16 15.15
CA GLU A 32 -3.52 33.53 15.65
C GLU A 32 -2.09 33.99 15.94
N LEU A 33 -1.27 33.14 16.57
CA LEU A 33 0.16 33.37 16.79
C LEU A 33 0.89 33.67 15.47
N ILE A 34 0.67 32.86 14.43
CA ILE A 34 1.27 33.08 13.12
C ILE A 34 0.79 34.42 12.53
N LYS A 35 -0.50 34.71 12.56
CA LYS A 35 -1.04 35.97 12.01
C LYS A 35 -0.51 37.22 12.72
N ASN A 36 -0.18 37.10 14.00
CA ASN A 36 0.36 38.20 14.80
C ASN A 36 1.89 38.33 14.73
N SER A 37 2.57 37.37 14.11
CA SER A 37 4.03 37.36 13.97
C SER A 37 4.55 38.38 12.95
N GLU A 38 5.80 38.83 13.13
CA GLU A 38 6.47 39.72 12.18
C GLU A 38 6.58 39.11 10.77
N PRO A 39 7.00 37.84 10.58
CA PRO A 39 7.09 37.24 9.24
C PRO A 39 5.77 37.30 8.45
N TYR A 40 4.64 37.14 9.14
CA TYR A 40 3.32 37.24 8.51
C TYR A 40 2.97 38.67 8.10
N LYS A 41 3.33 39.66 8.93
CA LYS A 41 3.06 41.08 8.65
C LYS A 41 3.99 41.64 7.58
N GLU A 42 5.26 41.25 7.59
CA GLU A 42 6.28 41.69 6.64
C GLU A 42 6.11 41.01 5.28
N SER A 43 5.89 39.69 5.26
CA SER A 43 5.80 38.91 4.03
C SER A 43 4.71 37.85 4.07
N PHE A 44 3.45 38.32 4.01
CA PHE A 44 2.29 37.44 3.87
C PHE A 44 2.42 36.45 2.70
N GLY A 45 3.03 36.87 1.59
CA GLY A 45 3.24 36.03 0.41
C GLY A 45 4.10 34.79 0.72
N SER A 46 5.23 35.00 1.39
CA SER A 46 6.12 33.90 1.80
C SER A 46 5.45 32.97 2.79
N VAL A 47 4.72 33.51 3.78
CA VAL A 47 4.00 32.66 4.74
C VAL A 47 2.89 31.84 4.06
N LYS A 48 2.20 32.43 3.08
CA LYS A 48 1.21 31.71 2.29
C LYS A 48 1.86 30.58 1.48
N GLU A 49 3.02 30.81 0.86
CA GLU A 49 3.76 29.80 0.09
C GLU A 49 4.22 28.65 0.97
N ILE A 50 4.77 28.94 2.16
CA ILE A 50 5.11 27.94 3.17
C ILE A 50 3.87 27.12 3.54
N ALA A 51 2.75 27.78 3.83
CA ALA A 51 1.52 27.09 4.20
C ALA A 51 0.98 26.19 3.09
N ASP A 52 0.98 26.68 1.84
CA ASP A 52 0.54 25.92 0.69
C ASP A 52 1.47 24.69 0.47
N LEU A 53 2.78 24.85 0.59
CA LEU A 53 3.76 23.77 0.44
C LEU A 53 3.59 22.68 1.51
N VAL A 54 3.51 23.06 2.78
CA VAL A 54 3.33 22.11 3.89
C VAL A 54 2.03 21.29 3.73
N ILE A 55 0.92 21.96 3.39
CA ILE A 55 -0.39 21.31 3.25
C ILE A 55 -0.41 20.36 2.04
N GLU A 56 0.10 20.81 0.89
CA GLU A 56 0.11 19.99 -0.32
C GLU A 56 1.07 18.81 -0.21
N GLU A 57 2.22 18.98 0.45
CA GLU A 57 3.16 17.87 0.65
C GLU A 57 2.56 16.79 1.55
N ARG A 58 1.87 17.16 2.64
CA ARG A 58 1.12 16.19 3.44
C ARG A 58 0.08 15.43 2.60
N LYS A 59 -0.72 16.14 1.79
CA LYS A 59 -1.73 15.50 0.94
C LYS A 59 -1.11 14.55 -0.07
N ARG A 60 0.00 14.95 -0.71
CA ARG A 60 0.74 14.11 -1.65
C ARG A 60 1.24 12.83 -0.97
N HIS A 61 1.78 12.97 0.24
CA HIS A 61 2.25 11.83 1.02
C HIS A 61 1.13 10.86 1.39
N GLU A 62 -0.01 11.37 1.86
CA GLU A 62 -1.20 10.56 2.16
C GLU A 62 -1.72 9.82 0.92
N GLN A 63 -1.80 10.51 -0.22
CA GLN A 63 -2.23 9.91 -1.47
C GLN A 63 -1.28 8.79 -1.92
N SER A 64 0.03 9.02 -1.80
CA SER A 64 1.05 8.01 -2.12
C SER A 64 0.96 6.79 -1.21
N GLN A 65 0.69 6.97 0.08
CA GLN A 65 0.49 5.84 1.00
C GLN A 65 -0.70 4.97 0.60
N VAL A 66 -1.83 5.58 0.24
CA VAL A 66 -3.02 4.84 -0.23
C VAL A 66 -2.72 4.09 -1.52
N GLU A 67 -2.00 4.68 -2.46
CA GLU A 67 -1.62 4.02 -3.71
C GLU A 67 -0.69 2.83 -3.48
N ILE A 68 0.29 2.96 -2.58
CA ILE A 68 1.17 1.86 -2.18
C ILE A 68 0.38 0.71 -1.54
N GLU A 69 -0.57 1.02 -0.66
CA GLU A 69 -1.41 0.01 -0.01
C GLU A 69 -2.32 -0.71 -1.01
N LYS A 70 -2.91 0.03 -1.96
CA LYS A 70 -3.67 -0.54 -3.06
C LYS A 70 -2.83 -1.50 -3.90
N LEU A 71 -1.62 -1.11 -4.30
CA LEU A 71 -0.72 -1.97 -5.09
C LEU A 71 -0.30 -3.23 -4.32
N LYS A 72 -0.07 -3.13 -3.00
CA LYS A 72 0.20 -4.30 -2.15
C LYS A 72 -0.99 -5.27 -2.13
N LEU A 73 -2.22 -4.75 -2.03
CA LEU A 73 -3.42 -5.57 -2.04
C LEU A 73 -3.64 -6.25 -3.39
N GLU A 74 -3.47 -5.52 -4.50
CA GLU A 74 -3.55 -6.08 -5.85
C GLU A 74 -2.51 -7.19 -6.08
N LEU A 75 -1.28 -7.00 -5.57
CA LEU A 75 -0.24 -8.01 -5.61
C LEU A 75 -0.62 -9.27 -4.82
N GLU A 76 -1.20 -9.11 -3.64
CA GLU A 76 -1.63 -10.24 -2.82
C GLU A 76 -2.77 -11.02 -3.47
N VAL A 77 -3.74 -10.32 -4.07
CA VAL A 77 -4.82 -10.94 -4.86
C VAL A 77 -4.24 -11.73 -6.04
N ALA A 78 -3.28 -11.17 -6.77
CA ALA A 78 -2.65 -11.85 -7.89
C ALA A 78 -1.90 -13.12 -7.46
N LYS A 79 -1.21 -13.10 -6.31
CA LYS A 79 -0.56 -14.28 -5.74
C LYS A 79 -1.57 -15.37 -5.38
N ALA A 80 -2.63 -15.01 -4.66
CA ALA A 80 -3.68 -15.97 -4.29
C ALA A 80 -4.34 -16.61 -5.53
N GLN A 81 -4.59 -15.82 -6.59
CA GLN A 81 -5.10 -16.35 -7.85
C GLN A 81 -4.14 -17.31 -8.54
N ALA A 82 -2.83 -17.04 -8.51
CA ALA A 82 -1.81 -17.93 -9.05
C ALA A 82 -1.72 -19.24 -8.26
N GLU A 83 -1.80 -19.20 -6.94
CA GLU A 83 -1.82 -20.38 -6.07
C GLU A 83 -3.04 -21.27 -6.32
N ILE A 84 -4.23 -20.66 -6.46
CA ILE A 84 -5.46 -21.39 -6.83
C ILE A 84 -5.29 -22.06 -8.21
N LYS A 85 -4.73 -21.34 -9.19
CA LYS A 85 -4.51 -21.91 -10.53
C LYS A 85 -3.55 -23.09 -10.52
N ASN A 86 -2.48 -23.01 -9.73
CA ASN A 86 -1.50 -24.09 -9.62
C ASN A 86 -2.09 -25.33 -8.93
N THR A 87 -2.81 -25.15 -7.82
CA THR A 87 -3.45 -26.27 -7.08
C THR A 87 -4.62 -26.90 -7.84
N SER A 88 -5.37 -26.12 -8.61
CA SER A 88 -6.45 -26.62 -9.48
C SER A 88 -5.94 -27.42 -10.69
N CYS A 89 -4.72 -27.16 -11.17
CA CYS A 89 -4.14 -27.87 -12.33
C CYS A 89 -3.52 -29.22 -11.93
N GLU A 90 -2.91 -29.28 -10.74
CA GLU A 90 -2.23 -30.49 -10.25
C GLU A 90 -3.21 -31.60 -9.83
N SER A 91 -4.32 -31.25 -9.19
CA SER A 91 -5.30 -32.20 -8.66
C SER A 91 -6.09 -32.94 -9.76
N GLU A 92 -6.60 -32.23 -10.77
CA GLU A 92 -7.36 -32.83 -11.89
C GLU A 92 -6.49 -33.74 -12.78
N SER A 93 -5.21 -33.42 -12.92
CA SER A 93 -4.29 -34.12 -13.83
C SER A 93 -3.68 -35.39 -13.22
N GLN A 94 -3.39 -35.39 -11.91
CA GLN A 94 -2.83 -36.56 -11.24
C GLN A 94 -3.84 -37.70 -11.10
N ASP A 95 -5.09 -37.40 -10.72
CA ASP A 95 -6.13 -38.43 -10.52
C ASP A 95 -6.46 -39.17 -11.83
N SER A 96 -6.49 -38.44 -12.95
CA SER A 96 -6.69 -39.01 -14.28
C SER A 96 -5.52 -39.91 -14.70
N LEU A 97 -4.27 -39.47 -14.48
CA LEU A 97 -3.08 -40.26 -14.79
C LEU A 97 -2.96 -41.52 -13.92
N GLU A 98 -3.25 -41.43 -12.62
CA GLU A 98 -3.24 -42.60 -11.74
C GLU A 98 -4.31 -43.63 -12.12
N THR A 99 -5.51 -43.16 -12.49
CA THR A 99 -6.59 -44.02 -12.98
C THR A 99 -6.19 -44.72 -14.28
N LEU A 100 -5.54 -44.00 -15.21
CA LEU A 100 -5.02 -44.57 -16.44
C LEU A 100 -3.92 -45.60 -16.19
N ILE A 101 -2.94 -45.31 -15.32
CA ILE A 101 -1.86 -46.25 -14.95
C ILE A 101 -2.43 -47.52 -14.31
N LYS A 102 -3.40 -47.41 -13.41
CA LYS A 102 -4.09 -48.55 -12.80
C LYS A 102 -4.77 -49.40 -13.88
N SER A 103 -5.47 -48.77 -14.81
CA SER A 103 -6.18 -49.44 -15.90
C SER A 103 -5.23 -50.20 -16.84
N VAL A 104 -4.13 -49.57 -17.26
CA VAL A 104 -3.10 -50.20 -18.10
C VAL A 104 -2.45 -51.40 -17.40
N ARG A 105 -2.11 -51.27 -16.11
CA ARG A 105 -1.54 -52.39 -15.32
C ARG A 105 -2.49 -53.58 -15.25
N THR A 106 -3.80 -53.36 -15.12
CA THR A 106 -4.79 -54.47 -15.09
C THR A 106 -5.00 -55.15 -16.43
N LEU A 107 -4.73 -54.47 -17.55
CA LEU A 107 -4.91 -55.01 -18.91
C LEU A 107 -3.67 -55.74 -19.43
N THR A 108 -2.55 -55.69 -18.70
CA THR A 108 -1.31 -56.33 -19.15
C THR A 108 -1.38 -57.85 -18.89
N VAL A 109 -1.64 -58.63 -19.93
CA VAL A 109 -1.57 -60.11 -19.90
C VAL A 109 -0.12 -60.57 -19.86
N LYS A 110 0.22 -61.47 -18.93
CA LYS A 110 1.56 -62.04 -18.84
C LYS A 110 1.88 -62.83 -20.11
N LEU A 111 3.02 -62.52 -20.73
CA LEU A 111 3.52 -63.26 -21.88
C LEU A 111 3.79 -64.71 -21.44
N PRO A 112 3.26 -65.73 -22.17
CA PRO A 112 3.62 -67.12 -21.88
C PRO A 112 5.13 -67.29 -22.09
N THR A 113 5.86 -67.56 -21.02
CA THR A 113 7.27 -67.93 -21.10
C THR A 113 7.34 -69.28 -21.80
N LYS A 114 7.86 -69.31 -23.04
CA LYS A 114 8.22 -70.57 -23.69
C LYS A 114 9.30 -71.23 -22.81
N GLN A 115 8.98 -72.39 -22.23
CA GLN A 115 10.01 -73.29 -21.72
C GLN A 115 10.81 -73.77 -22.91
N GLU A 116 12.07 -73.36 -22.99
CA GLU A 116 13.07 -74.00 -23.84
C GLU A 116 13.45 -75.33 -23.17
N ASN A 117 13.25 -76.43 -23.91
CA ASN A 117 13.59 -77.80 -23.51
C ASN A 117 15.07 -78.08 -23.79
#